data_AF-A0AAV7INX1-F1
#
_entry.id   AF-A0AAV7INX1-F1
#
_cell.length_a   1.000
_cell.length_b   1.000
_cell.length_c   1.000
_cell.angle_alpha   90.00
_cell.angle_beta   90.00
_cell.angle_gamma   90.00
#
_symmetry.space_group_name_H-M   'P 1'
#
loop_
_entity.id
_entity.type
_entity.pdbx_description
1 polymer ?
#
loop_
_entity_poly.entity_id
_entity_poly.type
_entity_poly.pdbx_seq_one_letter_code
_entity_poly.pdbx_strand_id
1 'polypeptide(L)'
;MYSNKVIKLIIVYLVIDITTVFKGYSKYAQGNNLTRRGSMNIKTKVLIIGAGASGISAGCQLIKNNFNDFVILEAKNRIGGRIFTTRFGDNVVDLGAQWVHGEKDNAAYNLAHPRGLLESSSKLNNYSNHVFAMSDGKIVPAEETAEIWRLYYLISDGINEKLKGNEDKFNSYGDYFIQE
;
A
#
# COMPACT_ATOMS: atom_id res chain seq x y z
N MET A 1 6.10 25.87 19.50
CA MET A 1 7.14 25.51 18.51
C MET A 1 7.10 24.00 18.31
N TYR A 2 6.25 23.51 17.40
CA TYR A 2 6.19 22.08 17.09
C TYR A 2 7.40 21.73 16.23
N SER A 3 8.31 20.97 16.83
CA SER A 3 9.48 20.42 16.17
C SER A 3 9.04 19.65 14.92
N ASN A 4 9.65 19.98 13.78
CA ASN A 4 9.52 19.33 12.48
C ASN A 4 9.95 17.85 12.51
N LYS A 5 9.28 17.02 13.30
CA LYS A 5 9.33 15.57 13.15
C LYS A 5 8.32 15.21 12.07
N VAL A 6 8.75 15.48 10.83
CA VAL A 6 8.17 14.89 9.62
C VAL A 6 8.02 13.40 9.90
N ILE A 7 6.78 12.94 10.06
CA ILE A 7 6.47 11.51 9.98
C ILE A 7 6.81 11.14 8.54
N LYS A 8 8.06 10.70 8.35
CA LYS A 8 8.54 10.08 7.13
C LYS A 8 7.85 8.73 7.02
N LEU A 9 6.55 8.73 6.71
CA LEU A 9 5.91 7.59 6.10
C LEU A 9 6.43 7.55 4.66
N ILE A 10 7.68 7.09 4.51
CA ILE A 10 8.30 6.81 3.22
C ILE A 10 7.61 5.53 2.74
N ILE A 11 6.43 5.71 2.17
CA ILE A 11 5.90 4.75 1.22
C ILE A 11 6.79 4.88 -0.01
N VAL A 12 7.76 3.98 -0.04
CA VAL A 12 8.17 3.21 -1.22
C VAL A 12 7.90 3.90 -2.55
N TYR A 13 8.86 4.72 -2.95
CA TYR A 13 9.25 4.81 -4.35
C TYR A 13 9.75 3.43 -4.80
N LEU A 14 8.84 2.47 -5.05
CA LEU A 14 9.13 1.40 -5.99
C LEU A 14 8.87 1.94 -7.40
N VAL A 15 9.52 3.06 -7.72
CA VAL A 15 9.88 3.35 -9.09
C VAL A 15 11.13 2.51 -9.32
N ILE A 16 10.94 1.19 -9.47
CA ILE A 16 11.79 0.50 -10.42
C ILE A 16 11.48 1.25 -11.71
N ASP A 17 12.39 2.12 -12.11
CA ASP A 17 12.31 2.82 -13.36
C ASP A 17 12.25 1.73 -14.43
N ILE A 18 11.04 1.33 -14.81
CA ILE A 18 10.77 0.30 -15.80
C ILE A 18 11.37 0.76 -17.12
N THR A 19 11.47 2.08 -17.32
CA THR A 19 12.23 2.65 -18.42
C THR A 19 13.72 2.34 -18.31
N THR A 20 14.34 2.24 -17.14
CA THR A 20 15.75 1.84 -17.00
C THR A 20 15.96 0.32 -17.01
N VAL A 21 15.05 -0.48 -16.45
CA VAL A 21 15.12 -1.95 -16.51
C VAL A 21 14.75 -2.49 -17.91
N PHE A 22 13.85 -1.81 -18.63
CA PHE A 22 13.35 -2.23 -19.94
C PHE A 22 13.74 -1.28 -21.09
N LYS A 23 14.68 -0.35 -20.88
CA LYS A 23 15.24 0.51 -21.95
C LYS A 23 15.81 -0.30 -23.12
N GLY A 24 16.21 -1.56 -22.86
CA GLY A 24 16.63 -2.51 -23.90
C GLY A 24 15.54 -3.43 -24.46
N TYR A 25 14.32 -3.47 -23.87
CA TYR A 25 13.41 -4.60 -24.07
C TYR A 25 11.91 -4.28 -24.22
N SER A 26 11.43 -3.05 -23.98
CA SER A 26 9.98 -2.78 -24.04
C SER A 26 9.63 -1.45 -24.69
N LYS A 27 8.86 -1.51 -25.78
CA LYS A 27 8.00 -0.41 -26.21
C LYS A 27 6.92 -0.19 -25.13
N TYR A 28 7.23 0.66 -24.15
CA TYR A 28 6.25 1.09 -23.16
C TYR A 28 5.26 2.06 -23.83
N ALA A 29 4.04 1.59 -24.08
CA ALA A 29 2.94 2.43 -24.55
C ALA A 29 2.31 3.15 -23.34
N GLN A 30 2.74 4.39 -23.08
CA GLN A 30 1.98 5.26 -22.17
C GLN A 30 0.68 5.68 -22.85
N GLY A 31 -0.45 5.41 -22.18
CA GLY A 31 -1.80 5.59 -22.71
C GLY A 31 -2.23 7.02 -23.09
N ASN A 32 -1.38 8.05 -22.96
CA ASN A 32 -1.82 9.45 -23.09
C ASN A 32 -1.22 10.26 -24.24
N ASN A 33 -0.45 9.69 -25.18
CA ASN A 33 -0.02 10.41 -26.38
C ASN A 33 0.27 9.51 -27.60
N LEU A 34 -0.51 8.44 -27.79
CA LEU A 34 -0.56 7.78 -29.10
C LEU A 34 -1.59 8.50 -29.96
N THR A 35 -1.19 9.65 -30.49
CA THR A 35 -1.78 10.15 -31.73
C THR A 35 -1.80 8.98 -32.72
N ARG A 36 -2.99 8.69 -33.22
CA ARG A 36 -3.33 7.68 -34.23
C ARG A 36 -2.54 7.91 -35.54
N ARG A 37 -1.22 7.67 -35.53
CA ARG A 37 -0.34 7.67 -36.69
C ARG A 37 0.58 6.45 -36.62
N GLY A 38 0.25 5.45 -37.44
CA GLY A 38 1.01 4.22 -37.65
C GLY A 38 0.56 3.08 -36.73
N SER A 39 -0.02 2.01 -37.29
CA SER A 39 -0.19 0.77 -36.55
C SER A 39 1.20 0.23 -36.19
N MET A 40 1.59 0.36 -34.93
CA MET A 40 2.76 -0.38 -34.46
C MET A 40 2.37 -1.86 -34.39
N ASN A 41 2.86 -2.63 -35.35
CA ASN A 41 2.76 -4.08 -35.33
C ASN A 41 3.75 -4.60 -34.27
N ILE A 42 3.30 -4.73 -33.02
CA ILE A 42 4.11 -5.29 -31.94
C ILE A 42 4.01 -6.81 -32.04
N LYS A 43 5.08 -7.44 -32.53
CA LYS A 43 5.22 -8.90 -32.52
C LYS A 43 6.01 -9.30 -31.28
N THR A 44 5.40 -10.15 -30.44
CA THR A 44 6.07 -10.70 -29.26
C THR A 44 5.58 -12.12 -28.99
N LYS A 45 6.39 -12.92 -28.31
CA LYS A 45 6.01 -14.28 -27.88
C LYS A 45 5.11 -14.29 -26.66
N VAL A 46 5.28 -13.35 -25.73
CA VAL A 46 4.47 -13.27 -24.51
C VAL A 46 3.92 -11.87 -24.31
N LEU A 47 2.61 -11.76 -24.16
CA LEU A 47 1.92 -10.52 -23.83
C LEU A 47 1.41 -10.55 -22.39
N ILE A 48 1.85 -9.61 -21.57
CA ILE A 48 1.38 -9.43 -20.20
C ILE A 48 0.41 -8.24 -20.19
N ILE A 49 -0.81 -8.46 -19.69
CA ILE A 49 -1.83 -7.42 -19.58
C ILE A 49 -1.88 -6.94 -18.13
N GLY A 50 -1.54 -5.67 -17.92
CA GLY A 50 -1.46 -4.98 -16.64
C GLY A 50 -0.03 -4.88 -16.10
N ALA A 51 0.44 -3.67 -15.81
CA ALA A 51 1.69 -3.38 -15.11
C ALA A 51 1.47 -3.15 -13.60
N GLY A 52 0.62 -3.97 -12.99
CA GLY A 52 0.51 -4.08 -11.53
C GLY A 52 1.59 -4.98 -10.93
N ALA A 53 1.53 -5.22 -9.61
CA ALA A 53 2.50 -6.07 -8.90
C ALA A 53 2.67 -7.46 -9.55
N SER A 54 1.58 -8.11 -9.96
CA SER A 54 1.60 -9.42 -10.62
C SER A 54 2.26 -9.38 -12.00
N GLY A 55 1.88 -8.43 -12.86
CA GLY A 55 2.43 -8.32 -14.22
C GLY A 55 3.92 -7.94 -14.23
N ILE A 56 4.32 -7.02 -13.35
CA ILE A 56 5.74 -6.70 -13.15
C ILE A 56 6.50 -7.92 -12.64
N SER A 57 5.96 -8.65 -11.66
CA SER A 57 6.57 -9.88 -11.15
C SER A 57 6.73 -10.94 -12.23
N ALA A 58 5.71 -11.16 -13.07
CA ALA A 58 5.78 -12.07 -14.21
C ALA A 58 6.88 -11.66 -15.19
N GLY A 59 6.96 -10.38 -15.56
CA GLY A 59 8.04 -9.85 -16.41
C GLY A 59 9.43 -10.05 -15.80
N CYS A 60 9.59 -9.77 -14.50
CA CYS A 60 10.83 -10.03 -13.77
C CYS A 60 11.21 -11.52 -13.78
N GLN A 61 10.24 -12.42 -13.62
CA GLN A 61 10.50 -13.87 -13.67
C GLN A 61 10.91 -14.32 -15.08
N LEU A 62 10.31 -13.78 -16.15
CA LEU A 62 10.74 -14.06 -17.52
C LEU A 62 12.19 -13.64 -17.75
N ILE A 63 12.56 -12.42 -17.34
CA ILE A 63 13.94 -11.91 -17.44
C ILE A 63 14.92 -12.81 -16.68
N LYS A 64 14.59 -13.22 -15.45
CA LYS A 64 15.43 -14.12 -14.65
C LYS A 64 15.66 -15.48 -15.31
N ASN A 65 14.72 -15.93 -16.14
CA ASN A 65 14.83 -17.16 -16.92
C ASN A 65 15.40 -16.93 -18.33
N ASN A 66 16.09 -15.80 -18.54
CA ASN A 66 16.67 -15.39 -19.83
C ASN A 66 15.64 -15.29 -20.98
N PHE A 67 14.38 -15.04 -20.66
CA PHE A 67 13.32 -14.84 -21.64
C PHE A 67 12.98 -13.35 -21.76
N ASN A 68 13.37 -12.76 -22.89
CA ASN A 68 13.26 -11.31 -23.10
C ASN A 68 12.25 -10.91 -24.19
N ASP A 69 11.61 -11.88 -24.86
CA ASP A 69 10.62 -11.62 -25.92
C ASP A 69 9.21 -11.52 -25.33
N PHE A 70 8.98 -10.44 -24.57
CA PHE A 70 7.67 -10.14 -24.00
C PHE A 70 7.37 -8.64 -23.96
N VAL A 71 6.09 -8.30 -23.91
CA VAL A 71 5.60 -6.93 -23.77
C VAL A 71 4.58 -6.85 -22.63
N ILE A 72 4.62 -5.76 -21.87
CA ILE A 72 3.60 -5.44 -20.86
C ILE A 72 2.75 -4.27 -21.36
N LEU A 73 1.43 -4.46 -21.40
CA LEU A 73 0.46 -3.40 -21.69
C LEU A 73 -0.21 -2.94 -20.42
N GLU A 74 -0.26 -1.64 -20.17
CA GLU A 74 -0.97 -1.06 -19.02
C GLU A 74 -2.00 -0.06 -19.54
N ALA A 75 -3.22 -0.15 -19.01
CA ALA A 75 -4.32 0.70 -19.42
C ALA A 75 -4.15 2.12 -18.89
N LYS A 76 -3.55 2.26 -17.70
CA LYS A 76 -3.29 3.56 -17.08
C LYS A 76 -2.01 4.20 -17.61
N ASN A 77 -1.90 5.52 -17.44
CA ASN A 77 -0.68 6.28 -17.67
C ASN A 77 0.38 6.11 -16.55
N ARG A 78 0.27 5.04 -15.76
CA ARG A 78 1.17 4.73 -14.65
C ARG A 78 1.23 3.22 -14.40
N ILE A 79 2.35 2.76 -13.90
CA ILE A 79 2.50 1.39 -13.38
C ILE A 79 1.93 1.28 -11.95
N GLY A 80 2.01 0.08 -11.37
CA GLY A 80 1.64 -0.22 -9.98
C GLY A 80 0.22 -0.75 -9.82
N GLY A 81 -0.68 -0.49 -10.78
CA GLY A 81 -2.07 -0.97 -10.73
C GLY A 81 -2.82 -0.43 -9.51
N ARG A 82 -3.19 -1.34 -8.58
CA ARG A 82 -3.86 -0.99 -7.30
C ARG A 82 -2.89 -0.47 -6.23
N ILE A 83 -1.58 -0.54 -6.46
CA ILE A 83 -0.59 0.16 -5.63
C ILE A 83 -0.43 1.55 -6.24
N PHE A 84 -0.79 2.59 -5.48
CA PHE A 84 -0.81 3.94 -6.01
C PHE A 84 -0.52 4.98 -4.93
N THR A 85 0.68 5.55 -5.00
CA THR A 85 1.12 6.68 -4.20
C THR A 85 1.00 7.97 -5.02
N THR A 86 0.47 9.03 -4.42
CA THR A 86 0.34 10.35 -5.05
C THR A 86 0.78 11.46 -4.12
N ARG A 87 1.14 12.63 -4.67
CA ARG A 87 1.42 13.83 -3.87
C ARG A 87 0.12 14.38 -3.27
N PHE A 88 0.20 14.86 -2.04
CA PHE A 88 -0.87 15.54 -1.33
C PHE A 88 -0.27 16.65 -0.45
N GLY A 89 -0.42 17.90 -0.88
CA GLY A 89 0.31 19.03 -0.31
C GLY A 89 1.83 18.81 -0.39
N ASP A 90 2.53 19.05 0.71
CA ASP A 90 3.97 18.82 0.85
C ASP A 90 4.32 17.34 1.13
N ASN A 91 3.32 16.46 1.22
CA ASN A 91 3.46 15.05 1.56
C ASN A 91 3.08 14.13 0.38
N VAL A 92 3.17 12.82 0.63
CA VAL A 92 2.65 11.77 -0.24
C VAL A 92 1.63 10.93 0.52
N VAL A 93 0.63 10.41 -0.19
CA VAL A 93 -0.41 9.53 0.35
C VAL A 93 -0.60 8.33 -0.56
N ASP A 94 -0.91 7.19 0.03
CA ASP A 94 -1.35 6.01 -0.69
C ASP A 94 -2.86 6.02 -0.85
N LEU A 95 -3.30 5.88 -2.10
CA LEU A 95 -4.69 5.64 -2.47
C LEU A 95 -4.92 4.15 -2.79
N GLY A 96 -3.97 3.30 -2.42
CA GLY A 96 -3.90 1.89 -2.78
C GLY A 96 -3.39 1.04 -1.62
N ALA A 97 -2.54 0.05 -1.92
CA ALA A 97 -1.95 -0.80 -0.89
C ALA A 97 -1.01 -0.01 0.03
N GLN A 98 -1.45 0.21 1.27
CA GLN A 98 -0.72 0.97 2.30
C GLN A 98 -0.02 0.07 3.35
N TRP A 99 -0.49 -1.16 3.52
CA TRP A 99 -0.05 -2.05 4.60
C TRP A 99 0.62 -3.32 4.07
N VAL A 100 1.69 -3.74 4.76
CA VAL A 100 2.27 -5.07 4.64
C VAL A 100 1.95 -5.84 5.92
N HIS A 101 1.07 -6.82 5.83
CA HIS A 101 0.64 -7.62 6.98
C HIS A 101 1.53 -8.85 7.15
N GLY A 102 2.22 -8.93 8.29
CA GLY A 102 3.06 -10.06 8.65
C GLY A 102 4.45 -10.00 8.02
N GLU A 103 5.43 -10.51 8.77
CA GLU A 103 6.86 -10.45 8.40
C GLU A 103 7.37 -11.81 7.88
N LYS A 104 6.83 -12.89 8.42
CA LYS A 104 7.24 -14.25 8.07
C LYS A 104 6.58 -14.71 6.78
N ASP A 105 7.37 -15.32 5.90
CA ASP A 105 6.93 -15.89 4.62
C ASP A 105 6.15 -14.90 3.72
N ASN A 106 6.40 -13.60 3.90
CA ASN A 106 5.73 -12.53 3.16
C ASN A 106 6.65 -11.92 2.10
N ALA A 107 6.31 -12.14 0.82
CA ALA A 107 7.08 -11.61 -0.29
C ALA A 107 7.19 -10.08 -0.31
N ALA A 108 6.13 -9.36 0.07
CA ALA A 108 6.14 -7.90 0.14
C ALA A 108 7.08 -7.41 1.25
N TYR A 109 7.06 -8.07 2.42
CA TYR A 109 7.98 -7.76 3.52
C TYR A 109 9.43 -8.00 3.12
N ASN A 110 9.74 -9.18 2.57
CA ASN A 110 11.08 -9.56 2.14
C ASN A 110 11.65 -8.63 1.06
N LEU A 111 10.78 -8.02 0.25
CA LEU A 111 11.17 -7.00 -0.74
C LEU A 111 11.34 -5.62 -0.10
N ALA A 112 10.42 -5.16 0.75
CA ALA A 112 10.45 -3.79 1.24
C ALA A 112 11.42 -3.61 2.43
N HIS A 113 11.43 -4.53 3.40
CA HIS A 113 12.18 -4.38 4.65
C HIS A 113 13.68 -4.10 4.44
N PRO A 114 14.44 -4.87 3.61
CA PRO A 114 15.88 -4.62 3.43
C PRO A 114 16.21 -3.28 2.77
N ARG A 115 15.21 -2.60 2.19
CA ARG A 115 15.36 -1.31 1.51
C ARG A 115 14.98 -0.12 2.40
N GLY A 116 14.68 -0.35 3.69
CA GLY A 116 14.28 0.71 4.63
C GLY A 116 12.93 1.34 4.27
N LEU A 117 12.05 0.55 3.65
CA LEU A 117 10.80 1.00 3.05
C LEU A 117 9.56 0.77 3.90
N LEU A 118 9.72 0.15 5.07
CA LEU A 118 8.64 -0.16 6.00
C LEU A 118 8.88 0.54 7.33
N GLU A 119 7.82 1.04 7.93
CA GLU A 119 7.79 1.42 9.33
C GLU A 119 6.98 0.40 10.13
N SER A 120 7.41 0.13 11.37
CA SER A 120 6.66 -0.76 12.26
C SER A 120 5.34 -0.12 12.69
N SER A 121 4.26 -0.90 12.63
CA SER A 121 2.94 -0.52 13.14
C SER A 121 2.94 -0.26 14.64
N SER A 122 3.93 -0.77 15.39
CA SER A 122 4.11 -0.47 16.82
C SER A 122 4.22 1.03 17.12
N LYS A 123 4.62 1.86 16.15
CA LYS A 123 4.59 3.32 16.29
C LYS A 123 3.18 3.89 16.49
N LEU A 124 2.14 3.18 16.04
CA LEU A 124 0.74 3.51 16.31
C LEU A 124 0.35 3.26 17.77
N ASN A 125 1.14 2.51 18.54
CA ASN A 125 0.85 2.29 19.96
C ASN A 125 1.28 3.47 20.83
N ASN A 126 2.02 4.44 20.27
CA ASN A 126 2.36 5.64 21.02
C ASN A 126 1.17 6.61 21.02
N TYR A 127 0.46 6.64 22.15
CA TYR A 127 -0.73 7.46 22.39
C TYR A 127 -0.52 8.94 22.08
N SER A 128 0.69 9.48 22.31
CA SER A 128 0.99 10.89 22.07
C SER A 128 1.10 11.26 20.59
N ASN A 129 1.12 10.29 19.68
CA ASN A 129 1.27 10.52 18.24
C ASN A 129 -0.07 10.71 17.51
N HIS A 130 -1.19 10.54 18.22
CA HIS A 130 -2.52 10.64 17.62
C HIS A 130 -3.15 12.01 17.89
N VAL A 131 -3.92 12.49 16.93
CA VAL A 131 -4.69 13.73 17.04
C VAL A 131 -6.13 13.38 16.71
N PHE A 132 -7.03 13.66 17.65
CA PHE A 132 -8.47 13.47 17.46
C PHE A 132 -9.10 14.81 17.14
N ALA A 133 -10.04 14.78 16.20
CA ALA A 133 -10.85 15.94 15.87
C ALA A 133 -12.32 15.53 15.91
N MET A 134 -13.15 16.43 16.45
CA MET A 134 -14.60 16.32 16.39
C MET A 134 -15.07 16.59 14.96
N SER A 135 -16.35 16.28 14.66
CA SER A 135 -16.93 16.52 13.33
C SER A 135 -16.99 18.01 12.94
N ASP A 136 -16.95 18.91 13.93
CA ASP A 136 -16.84 20.36 13.72
C ASP A 136 -15.38 20.84 13.51
N GLY A 137 -14.43 19.91 13.49
CA GLY A 137 -12.99 20.17 13.29
C GLY A 137 -12.24 20.59 14.54
N LYS A 138 -12.88 20.67 15.71
CA LYS A 138 -12.16 20.98 16.96
C LYS A 138 -11.24 19.83 17.36
N ILE A 139 -9.99 20.16 17.62
CA ILE A 139 -9.01 19.20 18.11
C ILE A 139 -9.30 18.88 19.58
N VAL A 140 -9.37 17.59 19.89
CA VAL A 140 -9.52 17.09 21.26
C VAL A 140 -8.17 17.25 21.98
N PRO A 141 -8.14 17.77 23.23
CA PRO A 141 -6.93 17.87 24.02
C PRO A 141 -6.16 16.54 24.11
N ALA A 142 -4.83 16.61 24.21
CA ALA A 142 -3.97 15.43 24.18
C ALA A 142 -4.21 14.47 25.36
N GLU A 143 -4.55 14.99 26.53
CA GLU A 143 -4.86 14.19 27.72
C GLU A 143 -6.15 13.38 27.53
N GLU A 144 -7.21 14.02 27.03
CA GLU A 144 -8.47 13.37 26.68
C GLU A 144 -8.29 12.35 25.54
N THR A 145 -7.51 12.71 24.53
CA THR A 145 -7.11 11.81 23.44
C THR A 145 -6.45 10.54 23.96
N ALA A 146 -5.49 10.66 24.88
CA ALA A 146 -4.79 9.51 25.44
C ALA A 146 -5.74 8.58 26.20
N GLU A 147 -6.69 9.15 26.97
CA GLU A 147 -7.67 8.36 27.70
C GLU A 147 -8.69 7.68 26.77
N ILE A 148 -9.20 8.37 25.75
CA ILE A 148 -10.07 7.79 24.72
C ILE A 148 -9.39 6.61 24.04
N TRP A 149 -8.12 6.78 23.64
CA TRP A 149 -7.37 5.73 22.96
C TRP A 149 -7.07 4.54 23.88
N ARG A 150 -6.77 4.79 25.17
CA ARG A 150 -6.61 3.75 26.19
C ARG A 150 -7.89 2.93 26.34
N LEU A 151 -9.04 3.59 26.46
CA LEU A 151 -10.35 2.94 26.58
C LEU A 151 -10.68 2.11 25.33
N TYR A 152 -10.45 2.67 24.14
CA TYR A 152 -10.62 1.96 22.87
C TYR A 152 -9.82 0.65 22.86
N TYR A 153 -8.54 0.71 23.25
CA TYR A 153 -7.67 -0.47 23.22
C TYR A 153 -8.09 -1.53 24.25
N LEU A 154 -8.45 -1.11 25.47
CA LEU A 154 -8.97 -2.02 26.50
C LEU A 154 -10.23 -2.76 26.04
N ILE A 155 -11.14 -2.02 25.39
CA ILE A 155 -12.37 -2.61 24.85
C ILE A 155 -12.03 -3.55 23.69
N SER A 156 -11.21 -3.11 22.73
CA SER A 156 -10.86 -3.91 21.56
C SER A 156 -10.11 -5.20 21.92
N ASP A 157 -9.18 -5.15 22.87
CA ASP A 157 -8.46 -6.34 23.34
C ASP A 157 -9.37 -7.28 24.11
N GLY A 158 -10.20 -6.75 25.02
CA GLY A 158 -11.18 -7.55 25.75
C GLY A 158 -12.20 -8.23 24.83
N ILE A 159 -12.57 -7.59 23.72
CA ILE A 159 -13.43 -8.19 22.68
C ILE A 159 -12.68 -9.27 21.93
N ASN A 160 -11.45 -9.00 21.48
CA ASN A 160 -10.65 -9.99 20.77
C ASN A 160 -10.44 -11.28 21.59
N GLU A 161 -10.22 -11.17 22.90
CA GLU A 161 -10.14 -12.34 23.78
C GLU A 161 -11.45 -13.11 23.85
N LYS A 162 -12.60 -12.41 23.94
CA LYS A 162 -13.92 -13.07 24.00
C LYS A 162 -14.35 -13.67 22.67
N LEU A 163 -13.97 -13.07 21.55
CA LEU A 163 -14.27 -13.57 20.20
C LEU A 163 -13.42 -14.81 19.85
N LYS A 164 -12.16 -14.86 20.32
CA LYS A 164 -11.28 -16.03 20.11
C LYS A 164 -11.94 -17.30 20.65
N GLY A 165 -12.28 -18.22 19.75
CA GLY A 165 -12.92 -19.49 20.09
C GLY A 165 -14.43 -19.43 20.33
N ASN A 166 -15.07 -18.26 20.17
CA ASN A 166 -16.53 -18.09 20.19
C ASN A 166 -17.05 -17.52 18.85
N GLU A 167 -16.37 -17.82 17.74
CA GLU A 167 -16.69 -17.31 16.41
C GLU A 167 -18.12 -17.68 15.97
N ASP A 168 -18.65 -18.81 16.45
CA ASP A 168 -20.03 -19.24 16.19
C ASP A 168 -21.09 -18.43 16.98
N LYS A 169 -20.69 -17.70 18.04
CA LYS A 169 -21.58 -16.95 18.94
C LYS A 169 -21.65 -15.46 18.58
N PHE A 170 -20.64 -14.94 17.89
CA PHE A 170 -20.53 -13.52 17.55
C PHE A 170 -20.07 -13.39 16.10
N ASN A 171 -20.97 -13.04 15.19
CA ASN A 171 -20.63 -12.86 13.77
C ASN A 171 -19.94 -11.53 13.49
N SER A 172 -20.07 -10.54 14.39
CA SER A 172 -19.47 -9.23 14.27
C SER A 172 -19.21 -8.56 15.62
N TYR A 173 -18.38 -7.51 15.62
CA TYR A 173 -18.25 -6.59 16.76
C TYR A 173 -19.58 -5.95 17.15
N GLY A 174 -20.46 -5.67 16.17
CA GLY A 174 -21.79 -5.13 16.43
C GLY A 174 -22.63 -6.08 17.28
N ASP A 175 -22.61 -7.37 16.95
CA ASP A 175 -23.33 -8.42 17.69
C ASP A 175 -22.83 -8.55 19.14
N TYR A 176 -21.54 -8.28 19.37
CA TYR A 176 -20.97 -8.26 20.72
C TYR A 176 -21.52 -7.11 21.57
N PHE A 177 -21.63 -5.90 21.00
CA PHE A 177 -22.04 -4.71 21.76
C PHE A 177 -23.55 -4.60 22.04
N ILE A 178 -24.38 -5.36 21.32
CA ILE A 178 -25.84 -5.35 21.45
C ILE A 178 -26.39 -6.50 22.31
N GLN A 179 -25.52 -7.26 22.99
CA GLN A 179 -25.96 -8.27 23.96
C GLN A 179 -26.36 -7.58 25.28
N GLU A 180 -27.68 -7.48 25.51
CA GLU A 180 -28.28 -7.19 26.82
C GLU A 180 -28.10 -8.35 27.81
#